data_AF-A0A3N0E788-F1
#
_entry.id   AF-A0A3N0E788-F1
#
_cell.length_a   1.000
_cell.length_b   1.000
_cell.length_c   1.000
_cell.angle_alpha   90.00
_cell.angle_beta   90.00
_cell.angle_gamma   90.00
#
_symmetry.space_group_name_H-M   'P 1'
#
loop_
_entity.id
_entity.type
_entity.pdbx_description
1 polymer ?
#
loop_
_entity_poly.entity_id
_entity_poly.type
_entity_poly.pdbx_seq_one_letter_code
_entity_poly.pdbx_strand_id
1 'polypeptide(L)'
;MNENKRLRDVFKEYRLHYKLTQEVVEQLAKLKKNQYSRIESGKQTPTPQEIENIANVYGLHNFQIMNPKQRKPSIKKLPLETQKAILDIEKAGTKPKREHKKIDLGKEIDKLIDDGKLNNPITAKKLLEFLPVAVREDINNESMRITDLLCRSPRNKRVKIVDKPEGEQGAGNWYQLLECINTK
;
A
#
# COMPACT_ATOMS: atom_id res chain seq x y z
N MET A 1 -11.33 27.11 1.95
CA MET A 1 -11.27 25.64 1.70
C MET A 1 -10.43 25.44 0.44
N ASN A 2 -9.35 24.66 0.47
CA ASN A 2 -8.45 24.48 -0.69
C ASN A 2 -9.17 23.67 -1.79
N GLU A 3 -9.25 24.17 -3.02
CA GLU A 3 -9.93 23.50 -4.14
C GLU A 3 -9.42 22.07 -4.38
N ASN A 4 -8.11 21.87 -4.21
CA ASN A 4 -7.49 20.55 -4.31
C ASN A 4 -7.99 19.60 -3.20
N LYS A 5 -8.30 20.12 -2.02
CA LYS A 5 -8.89 19.28 -0.95
C LYS A 5 -10.28 18.80 -1.35
N ARG A 6 -11.12 19.71 -1.85
CA ARG A 6 -12.48 19.39 -2.29
C ARG A 6 -12.49 18.36 -3.43
N LEU A 7 -11.61 18.52 -4.43
CA LEU A 7 -11.46 17.57 -5.53
C LEU A 7 -11.17 16.15 -5.02
N ARG A 8 -10.22 16.01 -4.09
CA ARG A 8 -9.85 14.71 -3.50
C ARG A 8 -10.99 14.09 -2.72
N ASP A 9 -11.72 14.89 -1.95
CA ASP A 9 -12.87 14.43 -1.18
C ASP A 9 -13.97 13.91 -2.11
N VAL A 10 -14.23 14.60 -3.23
CA VAL A 10 -15.17 14.17 -4.28
C VAL A 10 -14.73 12.85 -4.92
N PHE A 11 -13.47 12.72 -5.34
CA PHE A 11 -12.96 11.47 -5.93
C PHE A 11 -13.11 10.29 -4.97
N LYS A 12 -12.79 10.50 -3.69
CA LYS A 12 -12.96 9.50 -2.64
C LYS A 12 -14.43 9.12 -2.46
N GLU A 13 -15.33 10.11 -2.45
CA GLU A 13 -16.76 9.89 -2.30
C GLU A 13 -17.34 9.04 -3.44
N TYR A 14 -16.99 9.35 -4.69
CA TYR A 14 -17.40 8.56 -5.85
C TYR A 14 -16.87 7.13 -5.77
N ARG A 15 -15.58 6.96 -5.50
CA ARG A 15 -14.96 5.64 -5.36
C ARG A 15 -15.67 4.80 -4.31
N LEU A 16 -15.89 5.37 -3.12
CA LEU A 16 -16.54 4.66 -2.01
C LEU A 16 -18.01 4.37 -2.29
N HIS A 17 -18.71 5.26 -2.98
CA HIS A 17 -20.11 5.05 -3.38
C HIS A 17 -20.27 3.82 -4.28
N TYR A 18 -19.36 3.62 -5.24
CA TYR A 18 -19.36 2.45 -6.14
C TYR A 18 -18.52 1.27 -5.61
N LYS A 19 -18.08 1.34 -4.36
CA LYS A 19 -17.26 0.33 -3.68
C LYS A 19 -15.94 -0.04 -4.39
N LEU A 20 -15.40 0.84 -5.22
CA LEU A 20 -14.17 0.58 -5.96
C LEU A 20 -12.93 0.70 -5.04
N THR A 21 -11.93 -0.14 -5.28
CA THR A 21 -10.61 0.02 -4.66
C THR A 21 -9.83 1.12 -5.37
N GLN A 22 -8.80 1.67 -4.73
CA GLN A 22 -7.94 2.68 -5.36
C GLN A 22 -7.21 2.13 -6.59
N GLU A 23 -6.74 0.88 -6.52
CA GLU A 23 -6.08 0.17 -7.62
C GLU A 23 -7.02 0.00 -8.82
N VAL A 24 -8.29 -0.31 -8.59
CA VAL A 24 -9.26 -0.47 -9.68
C VAL A 24 -9.54 0.88 -10.34
N VAL A 25 -9.72 1.96 -9.58
CA VAL A 25 -9.89 3.30 -10.17
C VAL A 25 -8.64 3.72 -10.95
N GLU A 26 -7.44 3.42 -10.44
CA GLU A 26 -6.17 3.69 -11.11
C GLU A 26 -6.07 2.99 -12.47
N GLN A 27 -6.45 1.70 -12.53
CA GLN A 27 -6.50 0.92 -13.77
C GLN A 27 -7.52 1.49 -14.75
N LEU A 28 -8.76 1.74 -14.31
CA LEU A 28 -9.83 2.26 -15.16
C LEU A 28 -9.51 3.67 -15.70
N ALA A 29 -8.88 4.52 -14.88
CA ALA A 29 -8.44 5.86 -15.28
C ALA A 29 -7.11 5.86 -16.06
N LYS A 30 -6.51 4.69 -16.33
CA LYS A 30 -5.22 4.53 -17.02
C LYS A 30 -4.11 5.38 -16.39
N LEU A 31 -4.10 5.45 -15.07
CA LEU A 31 -3.09 6.17 -14.30
C LEU A 31 -1.88 5.26 -14.02
N LYS A 32 -0.74 5.87 -13.70
CA LYS A 32 0.47 5.13 -13.30
C LYS A 32 0.26 4.44 -11.95
N LYS A 33 1.06 3.39 -11.69
CA LYS A 33 1.03 2.65 -10.43
C LYS A 33 1.15 3.59 -9.22
N ASN A 34 0.25 3.46 -8.24
CA ASN A 34 0.12 4.27 -7.02
C ASN A 34 -0.18 5.76 -7.25
N GLN A 35 -0.54 6.18 -8.46
CA GLN A 35 -0.84 7.57 -8.75
C GLN A 35 -2.20 7.98 -8.16
N TYR A 36 -3.23 7.14 -8.28
CA TYR A 36 -4.55 7.49 -7.75
C TYR A 36 -4.51 7.62 -6.22
N SER A 37 -3.80 6.71 -5.54
CA SER A 37 -3.63 6.76 -4.08
C SER A 37 -2.90 8.02 -3.61
N ARG A 38 -1.91 8.49 -4.38
CA ARG A 38 -1.21 9.76 -4.11
C ARG A 38 -2.09 10.99 -4.35
N ILE A 39 -2.94 10.96 -5.38
CA ILE A 39 -3.93 11.99 -5.64
C ILE A 39 -4.93 12.05 -4.47
N GLU A 40 -5.58 10.94 -4.13
CA GLU A 40 -6.60 10.89 -3.07
C GLU A 40 -6.02 11.28 -1.69
N SER A 41 -4.79 10.86 -1.39
CA SER A 41 -4.09 11.25 -0.14
C SER A 41 -3.54 12.67 -0.14
N GLY A 42 -3.56 13.37 -1.27
CA GLY A 42 -3.08 14.73 -1.39
C GLY A 42 -1.57 14.89 -1.50
N LYS A 43 -0.83 13.79 -1.70
CA LYS A 43 0.61 13.78 -1.97
C LYS A 43 0.96 14.18 -3.41
N GLN A 44 -0.05 14.24 -4.28
CA GLN A 44 0.09 14.67 -5.67
C GLN A 44 -1.14 15.51 -6.06
N THR A 45 -0.91 16.62 -6.74
CA THR A 45 -1.96 17.40 -7.39
C THR A 45 -2.21 16.82 -8.77
N PRO A 46 -3.45 16.42 -9.10
CA PRO A 46 -3.75 15.83 -10.40
C PRO A 46 -3.70 16.89 -11.51
N THR A 47 -3.28 16.49 -12.70
CA THR A 47 -3.38 17.35 -13.91
C THR A 47 -4.82 17.39 -14.42
N PRO A 48 -5.20 18.39 -15.24
CA PRO A 48 -6.54 18.44 -15.84
C PRO A 48 -6.92 17.16 -16.60
N GLN A 49 -5.97 16.55 -17.30
CA GLN A 49 -6.17 15.27 -18.00
C GLN A 49 -6.41 14.11 -17.03
N GLU A 50 -5.69 14.08 -15.90
CA GLU A 50 -5.90 13.05 -14.87
C GLU A 50 -7.27 13.20 -14.20
N ILE A 51 -7.74 14.43 -14.00
CA ILE A 51 -9.10 14.71 -13.50
C ILE A 51 -10.14 14.19 -14.49
N GLU A 52 -9.97 14.48 -15.78
CA GLU A 52 -10.87 13.99 -16.83
C GLU A 52 -10.88 12.46 -16.90
N ASN A 53 -9.71 11.83 -16.83
CA ASN A 53 -9.60 10.36 -16.83
C ASN A 53 -10.32 9.74 -15.63
N ILE A 54 -10.16 10.31 -14.42
CA ILE A 54 -10.87 9.84 -13.22
C ILE A 54 -12.38 10.08 -13.35
N ALA A 55 -12.81 11.22 -13.90
CA ALA A 55 -14.22 11.51 -14.10
C ALA A 55 -14.86 10.51 -15.09
N ASN A 56 -14.13 10.15 -16.15
CA ASN A 56 -14.57 9.21 -17.17
C ASN A 56 -14.84 7.81 -16.62
N VAL A 57 -14.15 7.38 -15.54
CA VAL A 57 -14.50 6.13 -14.81
C VAL A 57 -15.96 6.13 -14.38
N TYR A 58 -16.52 7.29 -14.05
CA TYR A 58 -17.90 7.43 -13.61
C TYR A 58 -18.85 7.88 -14.72
N GLY A 59 -18.39 7.91 -15.98
CA GLY A 59 -19.18 8.39 -17.12
C GLY A 59 -19.48 9.88 -17.05
N LEU A 60 -18.56 10.66 -16.46
CA LEU A 60 -18.69 12.10 -16.27
C LEU A 60 -17.48 12.84 -16.85
N HIS A 61 -17.67 14.10 -17.21
CA HIS A 61 -16.58 15.04 -17.49
C HIS A 61 -16.07 15.73 -16.22
N ASN A 62 -14.88 16.33 -16.29
CA ASN A 62 -14.23 17.03 -15.17
C ASN A 62 -15.13 18.10 -14.50
N PHE A 63 -15.88 18.88 -15.28
CA PHE A 63 -16.76 19.92 -14.77
C PHE A 63 -18.02 19.34 -14.11
N GLN A 64 -18.46 18.15 -14.54
CA GLN A 64 -19.62 17.46 -13.98
C GLN A 64 -19.27 16.84 -12.63
N ILE A 65 -18.13 16.15 -12.52
CA ILE A 65 -17.73 15.52 -11.26
C ILE A 65 -17.47 16.55 -10.15
N MET A 66 -17.04 17.75 -10.51
CA MET A 66 -16.80 18.86 -9.57
C MET A 66 -18.06 19.63 -9.16
N ASN A 67 -19.18 19.43 -9.86
CA ASN A 67 -20.42 20.12 -9.58
C ASN A 67 -21.10 19.51 -8.34
N PRO A 68 -21.30 20.27 -7.24
CA PRO A 68 -21.91 19.73 -6.02
C PRO A 68 -23.38 19.35 -6.19
N LYS A 69 -24.04 19.83 -7.25
CA LYS A 69 -25.42 19.48 -7.60
C LYS A 69 -25.49 18.26 -8.52
N GLN A 70 -24.36 17.74 -8.99
CA GLN A 70 -24.32 16.56 -9.85
C GLN A 70 -24.83 15.34 -9.08
N ARG A 71 -25.84 14.68 -9.62
CA ARG A 71 -26.29 13.39 -9.10
C ARG A 71 -25.33 12.31 -9.56
N LYS A 72 -24.95 11.42 -8.64
CA LYS A 72 -24.14 10.23 -8.96
C LYS A 72 -24.93 9.35 -9.94
N PRO A 73 -24.34 8.94 -11.08
CA PRO A 73 -25.02 8.06 -12.03
C PRO A 73 -25.45 6.73 -11.41
N SER A 74 -26.56 6.15 -11.87
CA SER A 74 -26.87 4.76 -11.56
C SER A 74 -25.84 3.82 -12.18
N ILE A 75 -25.58 2.65 -11.59
CA ILE A 75 -24.61 1.67 -12.12
C ILE A 75 -24.81 1.39 -13.61
N LYS A 76 -26.05 1.22 -14.08
CA LYS A 76 -26.39 0.97 -15.49
C LYS A 76 -25.95 2.08 -16.46
N LYS A 77 -25.67 3.29 -15.96
CA LYS A 77 -25.22 4.46 -16.73
C LYS A 77 -23.70 4.66 -16.68
N LEU A 78 -22.98 3.83 -15.94
CA LEU A 78 -21.52 3.87 -15.89
C LEU A 78 -20.92 3.23 -17.14
N PRO A 79 -19.65 3.51 -17.48
CA PRO A 79 -18.94 2.76 -18.52
C PRO A 79 -18.94 1.25 -18.24
N LEU A 80 -19.00 0.45 -19.31
CA LEU A 80 -19.06 -1.02 -19.21
C LEU A 80 -17.91 -1.62 -18.39
N GLU A 81 -16.69 -1.09 -18.55
CA GLU A 81 -15.52 -1.54 -17.79
C GLU A 81 -15.70 -1.30 -16.28
N THR A 82 -16.31 -0.17 -15.91
CA THR A 82 -16.57 0.16 -14.51
C THR A 82 -17.71 -0.70 -13.95
N GLN A 83 -18.77 -0.94 -14.72
CA GLN A 83 -19.83 -1.86 -14.33
C GLN A 83 -19.28 -3.26 -14.04
N LYS A 84 -18.41 -3.77 -14.93
CA LYS A 84 -17.75 -5.06 -14.77
C LYS A 84 -16.87 -5.09 -13.51
N ALA A 85 -16.05 -4.06 -13.30
CA ALA A 85 -15.18 -3.98 -12.13
C ALA A 85 -15.96 -3.98 -10.80
N ILE A 86 -17.11 -3.30 -10.75
CA ILE A 86 -18.00 -3.33 -9.58
C ILE A 86 -18.49 -4.76 -9.30
N LEU A 87 -18.97 -5.46 -10.33
CA LEU A 87 -19.45 -6.83 -10.21
C LEU A 87 -18.35 -7.80 -9.76
N ASP A 88 -17.14 -7.64 -10.28
CA ASP A 88 -16.00 -8.49 -9.93
C ASP A 88 -15.57 -8.28 -8.46
N ILE A 89 -15.57 -7.03 -7.98
CA ILE A 89 -15.33 -6.71 -6.55
C ILE A 89 -16.40 -7.33 -5.66
N GLU A 90 -17.68 -7.23 -6.06
CA GLU A 90 -18.80 -7.80 -5.29
C GLU A 90 -18.71 -9.33 -5.20
N LYS A 91 -18.36 -10.00 -6.30
CA LYS A 91 -18.12 -11.45 -6.31
C LYS A 91 -16.94 -11.88 -5.45
N ALA A 92 -15.85 -11.11 -5.46
CA ALA A 92 -14.65 -11.41 -4.69
C ALA A 92 -14.82 -11.11 -3.19
N GLY A 93 -15.85 -10.39 -2.78
CA GLY A 93 -16.04 -9.94 -1.39
C GLY A 93 -15.03 -8.87 -0.94
N THR A 94 -14.29 -8.27 -1.89
CA THR A 94 -13.28 -7.25 -1.60
C THR A 94 -13.96 -5.98 -1.12
N LYS A 95 -13.53 -5.46 0.04
CA LYS A 95 -14.06 -4.19 0.58
C LYS A 95 -13.09 -3.05 0.30
N PRO A 96 -13.56 -1.91 -0.22
CA PRO A 96 -12.71 -0.75 -0.42
C PRO A 96 -12.22 -0.22 0.93
N LYS A 97 -10.91 -0.06 1.07
CA LYS A 97 -10.34 0.60 2.26
C LYS A 97 -10.73 2.09 2.24
N ARG A 98 -11.25 2.59 3.36
CA ARG A 98 -11.55 4.03 3.54
C ARG A 98 -10.28 4.88 3.59
N GLU A 99 -9.17 4.28 4.01
CA GLU A 99 -7.87 4.93 4.13
C GLU A 99 -6.78 3.96 3.69
N HIS A 100 -5.80 4.46 2.94
CA HIS A 100 -4.48 3.82 2.90
C HIS A 100 -3.83 4.06 4.26
N LYS A 101 -4.08 3.16 5.23
CA LYS A 101 -3.18 3.05 6.36
C LYS A 101 -1.87 2.52 5.80
N LYS A 102 -0.91 3.43 5.57
CA LYS A 102 0.45 3.05 5.22
C LYS A 102 0.93 2.14 6.34
N ILE A 103 1.16 0.87 6.01
CA ILE A 103 1.75 -0.05 6.95
C ILE A 103 3.19 0.42 7.15
N ASP A 104 3.53 0.72 8.40
CA ASP A 104 4.87 1.15 8.76
C ASP A 104 5.73 -0.10 8.98
N LEU A 105 6.33 -0.60 7.89
CA LEU A 105 7.22 -1.75 7.93
C LEU A 105 8.34 -1.56 8.96
N GLY A 106 8.82 -0.33 9.15
CA GLY A 106 9.84 -0.04 10.15
C GLY A 106 9.37 -0.40 11.56
N LYS A 107 8.17 0.06 11.94
CA LYS A 107 7.58 -0.27 13.24
C LYS A 107 7.31 -1.76 13.41
N GLU A 108 6.89 -2.45 12.36
CA GLU A 108 6.68 -3.91 12.45
C GLU A 108 8.01 -4.65 12.61
N ILE A 109 9.09 -4.22 11.95
CA ILE A 109 10.44 -4.78 12.19
C ILE A 109 10.92 -4.46 13.61
N ASP A 110 10.68 -3.24 14.12
CA ASP A 110 11.07 -2.89 15.49
C ASP A 110 10.37 -3.78 16.52
N LYS A 111 9.09 -4.09 16.33
CA LYS A 111 8.39 -5.08 17.17
C LYS A 111 9.05 -6.45 17.11
N LEU A 112 9.41 -6.95 15.93
CA LEU A 112 10.09 -8.24 15.81
C LEU A 112 11.46 -8.25 16.50
N ILE A 113 12.17 -7.13 16.47
CA ILE A 113 13.42 -6.94 17.21
C ILE A 113 13.16 -7.00 18.72
N ASP A 114 12.18 -6.23 19.20
CA ASP A 114 11.87 -6.12 20.64
C ASP A 114 11.24 -7.43 21.19
N ASP A 115 10.54 -8.20 20.34
CA ASP A 115 10.05 -9.56 20.62
C ASP A 115 11.17 -10.63 20.63
N GLY A 116 12.43 -10.22 20.40
CA GLY A 116 13.59 -11.10 20.45
C GLY A 116 13.74 -12.04 19.26
N LYS A 117 13.06 -11.79 18.14
CA LYS A 117 13.17 -12.65 16.94
C LYS A 117 14.56 -12.62 16.30
N LEU A 118 15.38 -11.62 16.63
CA LEU A 118 16.77 -11.47 16.20
C LEU A 118 17.79 -11.84 17.30
N ASN A 119 17.36 -12.45 18.40
CA ASN A 119 18.29 -12.92 19.45
C ASN A 119 19.22 -14.02 18.92
N ASN A 120 18.73 -14.82 17.97
CA ASN A 120 19.50 -15.81 17.23
C ASN A 120 19.66 -15.35 15.76
N PRO A 121 20.73 -15.77 15.06
CA PRO A 121 20.91 -15.44 13.65
C PRO A 121 19.69 -15.84 12.82
N ILE A 122 19.17 -14.91 12.04
CA ILE A 122 17.98 -15.10 11.21
C ILE A 122 18.11 -14.40 9.86
N THR A 123 17.55 -14.98 8.80
CA THR A 123 17.53 -14.35 7.47
C THR A 123 16.36 -13.37 7.32
N ALA A 124 16.49 -12.38 6.44
CA ALA A 124 15.39 -11.47 6.11
C ALA A 124 14.16 -12.19 5.55
N LYS A 125 14.36 -13.33 4.87
CA LYS A 125 13.26 -14.18 4.37
C LYS A 125 12.48 -14.83 5.52
N LYS A 126 13.17 -15.35 6.52
CA LYS A 126 12.52 -15.94 7.71
C LYS A 126 11.86 -14.86 8.57
N LEU A 127 12.43 -13.65 8.65
CA LEU A 127 11.79 -12.49 9.26
C LEU A 127 10.49 -12.08 8.56
N LEU A 128 10.47 -12.11 7.22
CA LEU A 128 9.27 -11.85 6.43
C LEU A 128 8.13 -12.78 6.85
N GLU A 129 8.40 -14.05 7.17
CA GLU A 129 7.39 -15.03 7.56
C GLU A 129 6.71 -14.69 8.90
N PHE A 130 7.39 -13.95 9.79
CA PHE A 130 6.82 -13.48 11.06
C PHE A 130 5.94 -12.23 10.91
N LEU A 131 5.98 -11.54 9.76
CA LEU A 131 5.16 -10.36 9.55
C LEU A 131 3.69 -10.74 9.29
N PRO A 132 2.72 -9.93 9.79
CA PRO A 132 1.31 -10.10 9.46
C PRO A 132 1.08 -10.18 7.95
N VAL A 133 0.12 -11.00 7.50
CA VAL A 133 -0.23 -11.20 6.07
C VAL A 133 -0.38 -9.86 5.35
N ALA A 134 -1.13 -8.92 5.94
CA ALA A 134 -1.36 -7.60 5.36
C ALA A 134 -0.07 -6.79 5.15
N VAL A 135 0.92 -6.94 6.02
CA VAL A 135 2.23 -6.26 5.91
C VAL A 135 3.04 -6.89 4.78
N ARG A 136 3.04 -8.22 4.70
CA ARG A 136 3.76 -8.96 3.65
C ARG A 136 3.23 -8.61 2.26
N GLU A 137 1.91 -8.53 2.11
CA GLU A 137 1.26 -8.12 0.86
C GLU A 137 1.60 -6.67 0.47
N ASP A 138 1.62 -5.73 1.42
CA ASP A 138 1.98 -4.32 1.16
C ASP A 138 3.43 -4.15 0.65
N ILE A 139 4.30 -5.11 0.97
CA ILE A 139 5.68 -5.14 0.48
C ILE A 139 5.92 -6.17 -0.62
N ASN A 140 4.86 -6.69 -1.26
CA ASN A 140 4.92 -7.72 -2.32
C ASN A 140 5.72 -8.98 -1.93
N ASN A 141 5.74 -9.35 -0.65
CA ASN A 141 6.57 -10.44 -0.13
C ASN A 141 8.08 -10.27 -0.44
N GLU A 142 8.56 -9.04 -0.61
CA GLU A 142 9.97 -8.76 -0.91
C GLU A 142 10.82 -8.63 0.37
N SER A 143 11.61 -9.65 0.67
CA SER A 143 12.54 -9.63 1.82
C SER A 143 13.65 -8.57 1.70
N MET A 144 13.95 -8.09 0.50
CA MET A 144 14.94 -7.03 0.26
C MET A 144 14.60 -5.73 1.02
N ARG A 145 13.31 -5.39 1.16
CA ARG A 145 12.88 -4.20 1.90
C ARG A 145 13.14 -4.32 3.41
N ILE A 146 13.18 -5.55 3.93
CA ILE A 146 13.55 -5.83 5.32
C ILE A 146 15.07 -5.64 5.49
N THR A 147 15.86 -6.22 4.58
CA THR A 147 17.33 -6.01 4.54
C THR A 147 17.68 -4.52 4.54
N ASP A 148 17.07 -3.73 3.64
CA ASP A 148 17.31 -2.30 3.55
C ASP A 148 17.03 -1.56 4.86
N LEU A 149 15.99 -1.97 5.60
CA LEU A 149 15.62 -1.35 6.86
C LEU A 149 16.53 -1.75 8.02
N LEU A 150 17.01 -3.00 8.05
CA LEU A 150 17.97 -3.46 9.06
C LEU A 150 19.33 -2.80 8.89
N CYS A 151 19.77 -2.56 7.64
CA CYS A 151 21.04 -1.91 7.34
C CYS A 151 21.03 -0.38 7.54
N ARG A 152 19.86 0.24 7.80
CA ARG A 152 19.71 1.69 8.01
C ARG A 152 19.58 2.05 9.49
N SER A 153 19.92 3.30 9.81
CA SER A 153 19.67 3.88 11.14
C SER A 153 18.16 3.94 11.43
N PRO A 154 17.72 3.65 12.68
CA PRO A 154 18.52 3.35 13.86
C PRO A 154 18.88 1.86 14.02
N ARG A 155 18.32 0.95 13.22
CA ARG A 155 18.39 -0.50 13.43
C ARG A 155 19.79 -1.07 13.23
N ASN A 156 20.58 -0.49 12.33
CA ASN A 156 21.97 -0.86 12.11
C ASN A 156 22.88 -0.64 13.34
N LYS A 157 22.41 0.11 14.35
CA LYS A 157 23.08 0.26 15.65
C LYS A 157 22.78 -0.87 16.63
N ARG A 158 21.73 -1.66 16.37
CA ARG A 158 21.27 -2.77 17.23
C ARG A 158 21.49 -4.12 16.56
N VAL A 159 21.38 -4.19 15.23
CA VAL A 159 21.43 -5.42 14.43
C VAL A 159 22.67 -5.42 13.55
N LYS A 160 23.38 -6.54 13.49
CA LYS A 160 24.51 -6.76 12.58
C LYS A 160 24.27 -7.96 11.67
N ILE A 161 24.99 -7.95 10.55
CA ILE A 161 25.17 -9.13 9.72
C ILE A 161 26.16 -10.04 10.44
N VAL A 162 25.83 -11.32 10.53
CA VAL A 162 26.64 -12.37 11.15
C VAL A 162 26.87 -13.51 10.16
N ASP A 163 27.82 -14.38 10.50
CA ASP A 163 28.03 -15.61 9.74
C ASP A 163 26.82 -16.54 9.87
N LYS A 164 26.66 -17.36 8.85
CA LYS A 164 25.63 -18.40 8.84
C LYS A 164 25.91 -19.43 9.95
N PRO A 165 24.94 -19.74 10.82
CA PRO A 165 25.10 -20.79 11.82
C PRO A 165 25.34 -22.16 11.20
N GLU A 166 26.13 -23.00 11.88
CA GLU A 166 26.30 -24.40 11.52
C GLU A 166 24.96 -25.15 11.55
N GLY A 167 24.75 -26.05 10.58
CA GLY A 167 23.53 -26.86 10.47
C GLY A 167 22.29 -26.14 9.92
N GLU A 168 22.31 -24.81 9.80
CA GLU A 168 21.19 -24.05 9.25
C GLU A 168 21.14 -24.09 7.71
N GLN A 169 19.94 -23.93 7.15
CA GLN A 169 19.70 -23.86 5.71
C GLN A 169 19.16 -22.48 5.33
N GLY A 170 19.60 -21.96 4.19
CA GLY A 170 19.19 -20.63 3.71
C GLY A 170 20.34 -19.86 3.06
N ALA A 171 19.99 -19.10 2.02
CA ALA A 171 20.91 -18.21 1.31
C ALA A 171 20.71 -16.76 1.75
N GLY A 172 21.75 -15.93 1.57
CA GLY A 172 21.72 -14.50 1.88
C GLY A 172 22.29 -14.16 3.26
N ASN A 173 22.16 -12.87 3.62
CA ASN A 173 22.68 -12.34 4.88
C ASN A 173 21.89 -12.87 6.08
N TRP A 174 22.62 -13.18 7.14
CA TRP A 174 22.09 -13.53 8.45
C TRP A 174 22.20 -12.34 9.38
N TYR A 175 21.17 -12.08 10.16
CA TYR A 175 21.06 -10.91 11.03
C TYR A 175 20.90 -11.35 12.47
N GLN A 176 21.59 -10.69 13.40
CA GLN A 176 21.46 -10.91 14.83
C GLN A 176 21.61 -9.60 15.61
N LEU A 177 21.00 -9.52 16.79
CA LEU A 177 21.22 -8.42 17.72
C LEU A 177 22.64 -8.41 18.28
N LEU A 178 23.26 -7.22 18.29
CA LEU A 178 24.60 -6.98 18.81
C LEU A 178 24.78 -7.43 20.26
N GLU A 179 23.77 -7.19 21.08
CA GLU A 179 23.78 -7.56 22.50
C GLU A 179 23.91 -9.07 22.69
N CYS A 180 23.37 -9.87 21.76
CA CYS A 180 23.42 -11.33 21.82
C CYS A 180 24.71 -11.93 21.23
N ILE A 181 25.48 -11.14 20.47
CA ILE A 181 26.77 -11.58 19.89
C ILE A 181 27.88 -11.53 20.96
N ASN A 182 27.88 -10.50 21.81
CA ASN A 182 28.94 -10.27 22.80
C ASN A 182 28.79 -11.09 24.10
N THR A 183 27.74 -11.91 24.22
CA THR A 183 27.45 -12.76 25.38
C THR A 183 27.88 -14.22 25.22
N LYS A 184 28.64 -14.55 24.17
CA LYS A 184 29.27 -15.86 23.95
C LYS A 184 30.78 -15.71 23.97
#